data_AF-A0A445BIA4-F1
#
_entry.id   AF-A0A445BIA4-F1
#
_cell.length_a   1.000
_cell.length_b   1.000
_cell.length_c   1.000
_cell.angle_alpha   90.00
_cell.angle_beta   90.00
_cell.angle_gamma   90.00
#
_symmetry.space_group_name_H-M   'P 1'
#
loop_
_entity.id
_entity.type
_entity.pdbx_description
1 polymer ?
#
loop_
_entity_poly.entity_id
_entity_poly.type
_entity_poly.pdbx_seq_one_letter_code
_entity_poly.pdbx_strand_id
1 'polypeptide(L)'
;MSQIGSAQFPGMPTVKPGESHAGVPLVSIENTRPAISPSIPFNVPDDSSISGNISLFHDVQAIRYDVDSLFNVLSDIVISTSTISLDLQQVTLDLGPNKVPQVALQPAYSLLSEIACQMTCHSFNASNAHDSVVKVLQKLRNYTWDAKAVIALSVFALNYGKPLRLTVAQETSQKQNALELLVFTLAKDGILPTQSVSNDTSKLVKITLELIKGIITLDELFAKRSPYTLKYFATLRDPRALCAYWAIFSLFACAKQTEREEIQYSWILHKLNDILVQLKSYLEEIRRVDWLHIIWRLEALQNPSSVGIWKLLKALIYPNNVDKPENIFANGTNELLTLDETEYLFLFISDLEIKDEIITSLTSIHGYKKGKIVWVPVVKDWTKEMERFKHLKSRMPSWYVVEYYSLIEGYQALQQVWYYLDNPIVVVLDASANILNHNALDAITLWGTEAFPFDPVTISIVVSKPGNWFWSAVFKIFPPIQTWVTVRTTTFQSLLLLFA
;
A
#
# COMPACT_ATOMS: atom_id res chain seq x y z
N MET A 1 -22.25 13.75 -59.07
CA MET A 1 -23.52 13.39 -58.37
C MET A 1 -23.11 13.08 -56.94
N SER A 2 -23.49 13.76 -55.87
CA SER A 2 -24.53 14.75 -55.58
C SER A 2 -24.12 15.48 -54.29
N GLN A 3 -24.28 16.81 -54.26
CA GLN A 3 -24.21 17.67 -53.07
C GLN A 3 -25.44 17.45 -52.18
N ILE A 4 -25.26 17.46 -50.85
CA ILE A 4 -26.24 17.87 -49.81
C ILE A 4 -25.37 18.23 -48.59
N GLY A 5 -25.47 19.33 -47.85
CA GLY A 5 -26.47 20.40 -47.76
C GLY A 5 -26.47 20.87 -46.30
N SER A 6 -25.99 22.10 -46.05
CA SER A 6 -26.05 22.77 -44.75
C SER A 6 -27.45 23.34 -44.49
N ALA A 7 -27.93 23.31 -43.25
CA ALA A 7 -29.08 24.07 -42.75
C ALA A 7 -28.64 24.78 -41.45
N GLN A 8 -28.43 26.11 -41.46
CA GLN A 8 -29.41 27.19 -41.25
C GLN A 8 -30.07 27.20 -39.87
N PHE A 9 -29.55 28.10 -39.02
CA PHE A 9 -30.18 28.63 -37.81
C PHE A 9 -31.13 29.78 -38.18
N PRO A 10 -32.39 29.80 -37.70
CA PRO A 10 -33.20 31.01 -37.60
C PRO A 10 -32.90 31.67 -36.23
N GLY A 11 -32.70 32.99 -36.06
CA GLY A 11 -33.38 34.13 -36.66
C GLY A 11 -34.01 34.93 -35.51
N MET A 12 -33.32 35.98 -35.05
CA MET A 12 -33.80 36.89 -33.99
C MET A 12 -35.06 37.67 -34.41
N PRO A 13 -36.00 37.96 -33.50
CA PRO A 13 -37.02 38.98 -33.72
C PRO A 13 -36.62 40.35 -33.12
N THR A 14 -36.83 41.37 -33.95
CA THR A 14 -36.75 42.81 -33.72
C THR A 14 -37.80 43.33 -32.72
N VAL A 15 -37.43 44.27 -31.85
CA VAL A 15 -38.36 45.01 -30.96
C VAL A 15 -38.48 46.47 -31.43
N LYS A 16 -39.71 46.97 -31.58
CA LYS A 16 -40.08 48.38 -31.76
C LYS A 16 -40.54 49.00 -30.43
N PRO A 17 -40.41 50.33 -30.24
CA PRO A 17 -40.75 51.01 -28.98
C PRO A 17 -42.13 51.68 -28.98
N GLY A 18 -42.79 51.76 -27.81
CA GLY A 18 -43.86 52.73 -27.54
C GLY A 18 -45.05 52.24 -26.71
N GLU A 19 -45.33 52.99 -25.64
CA GLU A 19 -46.62 53.17 -24.92
C GLU A 19 -47.02 52.24 -23.75
N SER A 20 -47.90 52.78 -22.90
CA SER A 20 -47.75 52.94 -21.44
C SER A 20 -48.98 52.53 -20.61
N HIS A 21 -48.77 52.36 -19.28
CA HIS A 21 -49.73 52.34 -18.14
C HIS A 21 -50.50 51.03 -17.88
N ALA A 22 -50.76 50.54 -16.65
CA ALA A 22 -50.56 51.01 -15.26
C ALA A 22 -50.57 49.80 -14.28
N GLY A 23 -49.90 49.93 -13.11
CA GLY A 23 -50.32 49.23 -11.87
C GLY A 23 -49.25 48.53 -10.99
N VAL A 24 -48.67 49.27 -10.02
CA VAL A 24 -48.39 48.95 -8.57
C VAL A 24 -47.64 47.65 -8.16
N PRO A 25 -46.82 47.58 -7.07
CA PRO A 25 -46.01 48.57 -6.33
C PRO A 25 -44.49 48.22 -6.25
N LEU A 26 -43.71 49.19 -5.74
CA LEU A 26 -42.28 49.12 -5.41
C LEU A 26 -41.89 47.91 -4.53
N VAL A 27 -40.87 47.17 -4.96
CA VAL A 27 -39.99 46.36 -4.10
C VAL A 27 -38.54 46.78 -4.35
N SER A 28 -37.88 47.12 -3.25
CA SER A 28 -36.50 47.59 -3.12
C SER A 28 -35.49 46.69 -3.85
N ILE A 29 -34.66 47.26 -4.72
CA ILE A 29 -33.47 46.56 -5.24
C ILE A 29 -32.38 46.70 -4.18
N GLU A 30 -32.26 45.69 -3.31
CA GLU A 30 -31.00 45.45 -2.60
C GLU A 30 -29.99 44.88 -3.59
N ASN A 31 -28.97 45.68 -3.90
CA ASN A 31 -27.71 45.22 -4.48
C ASN A 31 -27.09 44.17 -3.54
N THR A 32 -27.40 42.90 -3.76
CA THR A 32 -26.65 41.80 -3.15
C THR A 32 -25.34 41.65 -3.91
N ARG A 33 -24.27 42.22 -3.35
CA ARG A 33 -22.90 41.82 -3.68
C ARG A 33 -22.79 40.29 -3.61
N PRO A 34 -22.11 39.62 -4.55
CA PRO A 34 -21.85 38.19 -4.41
C PRO A 34 -21.08 37.94 -3.11
N ALA A 35 -21.49 36.90 -2.39
CA ALA A 35 -20.89 36.46 -1.14
C ALA A 35 -19.39 36.24 -1.34
N ILE A 36 -18.58 36.97 -0.57
CA ILE A 36 -17.14 36.82 -0.49
C ILE A 36 -16.87 35.43 0.07
N SER A 37 -16.31 34.52 -0.75
CA SER A 37 -15.70 33.29 -0.27
C SER A 37 -14.66 33.66 0.79
N PRO A 38 -14.57 32.96 1.95
CA PRO A 38 -13.57 33.30 2.95
C PRO A 38 -12.19 33.19 2.30
N SER A 39 -11.49 34.32 2.17
CA SER A 39 -10.17 34.39 1.59
C SER A 39 -9.25 33.44 2.36
N ILE A 40 -8.68 32.44 1.69
CA ILE A 40 -7.71 31.54 2.29
C ILE A 40 -6.57 32.42 2.84
N PRO A 41 -6.26 32.36 4.15
CA PRO A 41 -5.31 33.28 4.77
C PRO A 41 -3.87 33.08 4.28
N PHE A 42 -3.59 31.96 3.61
CA PHE A 42 -2.29 31.64 3.04
C PHE A 42 -2.39 31.27 1.55
N ASN A 43 -1.41 31.67 0.74
CA ASN A 43 -1.32 31.26 -0.66
C ASN A 43 -0.72 29.85 -0.77
N VAL A 44 -1.49 28.85 -0.32
CA VAL A 44 -1.08 27.44 -0.29
C VAL A 44 -1.75 26.70 -1.46
N PRO A 45 -1.01 25.90 -2.25
CA PRO A 45 -1.60 25.09 -3.31
C PRO A 45 -2.62 24.07 -2.80
N ASP A 46 -3.34 23.41 -3.69
CA ASP A 46 -4.25 22.33 -3.31
C ASP A 46 -3.49 21.10 -2.79
N ASP A 47 -4.15 20.31 -1.94
CA ASP A 47 -3.53 19.14 -1.29
C ASP A 47 -2.97 18.12 -2.31
N SER A 48 -3.56 18.05 -3.51
CA SER A 48 -3.10 17.18 -4.60
C SER A 48 -1.74 17.59 -5.13
N SER A 49 -1.58 18.88 -5.47
CA SER A 49 -0.31 19.44 -5.92
C SER A 49 0.75 19.43 -4.82
N ILE A 50 0.39 19.73 -3.57
CA ILE A 50 1.33 19.69 -2.44
C ILE A 50 1.95 18.30 -2.31
N SER A 51 1.10 17.28 -2.18
CA SER A 51 1.54 15.89 -2.02
C SER A 51 2.36 15.41 -3.21
N GLY A 52 1.94 15.71 -4.45
CA GLY A 52 2.66 15.35 -5.66
C GLY A 52 4.06 15.99 -5.72
N ASN A 53 4.13 17.32 -5.58
CA ASN A 53 5.39 18.06 -5.67
C ASN A 53 6.37 17.70 -4.57
N ILE A 54 5.88 17.47 -3.35
CA ILE A 54 6.71 17.14 -2.19
C ILE A 54 7.25 15.71 -2.26
N SER A 55 6.48 14.79 -2.85
CA SER A 55 6.91 13.41 -3.04
C SER A 55 8.04 13.28 -4.07
N LEU A 56 8.10 14.18 -5.07
CA LEU A 56 9.12 14.13 -6.14
C LEU A 56 10.55 14.26 -5.64
N PHE A 57 10.77 14.98 -4.54
CA PHE A 57 12.12 15.18 -3.98
C PHE A 57 12.41 14.30 -2.76
N HIS A 58 11.49 13.41 -2.36
CA HIS A 58 11.74 12.47 -1.27
C HIS A 58 12.67 11.34 -1.75
N ASP A 59 13.72 11.06 -0.99
CA ASP A 59 14.57 9.92 -1.26
C ASP A 59 13.82 8.61 -0.95
N VAL A 60 13.65 7.75 -1.95
CA VAL A 60 13.03 6.42 -1.81
C VAL A 60 13.86 5.50 -0.92
N GLN A 61 15.15 5.80 -0.75
CA GLN A 61 16.11 5.09 0.12
C GLN A 61 16.33 5.80 1.45
N ALA A 62 15.42 6.70 1.85
CA ALA A 62 15.54 7.43 3.12
C ALA A 62 15.77 6.47 4.30
N ILE A 63 16.77 6.81 5.13
CA ILE A 63 17.17 6.00 6.28
C ILE A 63 16.10 6.12 7.36
N ARG A 64 15.63 4.97 7.85
CA ARG A 64 14.70 4.90 8.98
C ARG A 64 15.44 5.08 10.30
N TYR A 65 14.79 5.79 11.20
CA TYR A 65 15.27 6.02 12.55
C TYR A 65 14.16 5.69 13.55
N ASP A 66 14.52 5.23 14.75
CA ASP A 66 13.57 5.16 15.86
C ASP A 66 13.27 6.60 16.34
N VAL A 67 12.06 7.07 16.01
CA VAL A 67 11.59 8.42 16.30
C VAL A 67 10.64 8.46 17.50
N ASP A 68 10.08 7.33 17.93
CA ASP A 68 9.05 7.24 18.97
C ASP A 68 9.56 7.73 20.32
N SER A 69 10.73 7.25 20.71
CA SER A 69 11.36 7.63 21.98
C SER A 69 11.63 9.14 22.04
N LEU A 70 12.07 9.73 20.93
CA LEU A 70 12.30 11.18 20.84
C LEU A 70 10.99 11.96 20.82
N PHE A 71 9.99 11.49 20.07
CA PHE A 71 8.68 12.12 19.99
C PHE A 71 8.03 12.24 21.36
N ASN A 72 8.05 11.18 22.17
CA ASN A 72 7.45 11.18 23.51
C ASN A 72 8.08 12.24 24.43
N VAL A 73 9.42 12.34 24.44
CA VAL A 73 10.12 13.36 25.24
C VAL A 73 9.76 14.78 24.77
N LEU A 74 9.72 15.00 23.46
CA LEU A 74 9.39 16.32 22.90
C LEU A 74 7.92 16.69 23.10
N SER A 75 7.00 15.74 22.98
CA SER A 75 5.58 15.97 23.20
C SER A 75 5.32 16.39 24.64
N ASP A 76 5.97 15.75 25.60
CA ASP A 76 5.83 16.09 27.02
C ASP A 76 6.32 17.52 27.29
N ILE A 77 7.50 17.89 26.78
CA ILE A 77 8.07 19.25 26.91
C ILE A 77 7.11 20.30 26.32
N VAL A 78 6.60 20.05 25.12
CA VAL A 78 5.72 20.99 24.40
C VAL A 78 4.34 21.09 25.05
N ILE A 79 3.79 19.98 25.56
CA ILE A 79 2.51 20.00 26.27
C ILE A 79 2.64 20.77 27.58
N SER A 80 3.65 20.47 28.41
CA SER A 80 3.89 21.13 29.69
C SER A 80 4.11 22.64 29.56
N THR A 81 4.69 23.10 28.45
CA THR A 81 4.86 24.53 28.15
C THR A 81 3.59 25.20 27.62
N SER A 82 2.65 24.43 27.05
CA SER A 82 1.42 24.95 26.45
C SER A 82 0.20 25.03 27.40
N THR A 83 0.22 24.34 28.54
CA THR A 83 -0.90 24.26 29.49
C THR A 83 -0.58 24.97 30.81
N ILE A 84 -0.94 26.25 30.94
CA ILE A 84 -0.95 26.94 32.24
C ILE A 84 -2.40 27.17 32.67
N SER A 85 -2.93 26.22 33.43
CA SER A 85 -3.89 26.44 34.51
C SER A 85 -3.94 25.17 35.36
N LEU A 86 -2.82 24.78 35.96
CA LEU A 86 -2.86 23.85 37.08
C LEU A 86 -1.94 24.38 38.16
N ASP A 87 -2.53 24.48 39.35
CA ASP A 87 -1.90 24.77 40.62
C ASP A 87 -0.51 24.11 40.72
N LEU A 88 0.41 24.84 41.32
CA LEU A 88 1.78 24.43 41.63
C LEU A 88 1.82 23.07 42.33
N GLN A 89 1.88 21.99 41.56
CA GLN A 89 2.59 20.78 41.92
C GLN A 89 3.68 20.60 40.87
N GLN A 90 4.92 20.70 41.33
CA GLN A 90 6.11 20.40 40.55
C GLN A 90 5.89 19.07 39.83
N VAL A 91 5.66 19.11 38.51
CA VAL A 91 5.83 17.93 37.67
C VAL A 91 7.33 17.71 37.60
N THR A 92 7.83 16.89 38.52
CA THR A 92 9.20 16.40 38.47
C THR A 92 9.30 15.51 37.24
N LEU A 93 9.86 16.04 36.15
CA LEU A 93 10.27 15.23 35.02
C LEU A 93 11.38 14.29 35.51
N ASP A 94 11.03 13.02 35.76
CA ASP A 94 11.99 11.97 36.11
C ASP A 94 12.80 11.57 34.86
N LEU A 95 13.68 12.48 34.44
CA LEU A 95 14.67 12.31 33.39
C LEU A 95 15.95 11.73 34.03
N GLY A 96 15.84 10.51 34.54
CA GLY A 96 17.01 9.75 34.95
C GLY A 96 18.03 9.61 33.80
N PRO A 97 19.33 9.44 34.09
CA PRO A 97 20.41 9.38 33.10
C PRO A 97 20.25 8.28 32.03
N ASN A 98 19.29 7.36 32.22
CA ASN A 98 18.98 6.23 31.34
C ASN A 98 17.77 6.47 30.40
N LYS A 99 17.15 7.67 30.38
CA LYS A 99 15.98 7.99 29.53
C LYS A 99 16.24 9.03 28.44
N VAL A 100 17.46 9.55 28.28
CA VAL A 100 17.83 10.23 27.03
C VAL A 100 17.90 9.12 25.98
N PRO A 101 17.00 9.08 24.98
CA PRO A 101 17.09 8.03 23.98
C PRO A 101 18.47 8.15 23.33
N GLN A 102 19.16 7.03 23.12
CA GLN A 102 20.28 7.00 22.17
C GLN A 102 19.66 7.21 20.79
N VAL A 103 19.38 8.46 20.46
CA VAL A 103 18.59 8.81 19.28
C VAL A 103 19.46 8.52 18.07
N ALA A 104 19.01 7.61 17.19
CA ALA A 104 19.72 7.26 15.97
C ALA A 104 19.67 8.37 14.89
N LEU A 105 18.74 9.34 14.99
CA LEU A 105 18.68 10.49 14.09
C LEU A 105 19.96 11.31 14.25
N GLN A 106 20.82 11.37 13.23
CA GLN A 106 22.04 12.18 13.27
C GLN A 106 21.95 13.41 12.34
N PRO A 107 20.96 14.32 12.48
CA PRO A 107 21.01 15.57 11.75
C PRO A 107 22.18 16.41 12.29
N ALA A 108 22.93 17.02 11.39
CA ALA A 108 24.00 17.93 11.77
C ALA A 108 23.43 19.11 12.57
N TYR A 109 24.15 19.57 13.60
CA TYR A 109 23.74 20.75 14.38
C TYR A 109 23.51 21.99 13.50
N SER A 110 24.33 22.15 12.45
CA SER A 110 24.18 23.21 11.44
C SER A 110 22.81 23.17 10.76
N LEU A 111 22.31 21.98 10.40
CA LEU A 111 21.00 21.78 9.79
C LEU A 111 19.88 22.16 10.75
N LEU A 112 19.95 21.75 12.02
CA LEU A 112 18.96 22.11 13.04
C LEU A 112 18.94 23.61 13.31
N SER A 113 20.12 24.24 13.38
CA SER A 113 20.26 25.70 13.54
C SER A 113 19.67 26.46 12.34
N GLU A 114 19.86 25.96 11.13
CA GLU A 114 19.31 26.57 9.93
C GLU A 114 17.77 26.50 9.88
N ILE A 115 17.20 25.35 10.26
CA ILE A 115 15.74 25.19 10.39
C ILE A 115 15.19 26.09 11.50
N ALA A 116 15.90 26.19 12.63
CA ALA A 116 15.51 27.08 13.73
C ALA A 116 15.48 28.55 13.29
N CYS A 117 16.50 28.99 12.55
CA CYS A 117 16.57 30.32 11.97
C CYS A 117 15.42 30.56 10.98
N GLN A 118 15.07 29.58 10.14
CA GLN A 118 13.90 29.69 9.26
C GLN A 118 12.59 29.81 10.03
N MET A 119 12.40 29.02 11.09
CA MET A 119 11.22 29.07 11.94
C MET A 119 11.09 30.37 12.72
N THR A 120 12.19 31.05 13.09
CA THR A 120 12.17 32.17 14.05
C THR A 120 12.58 33.52 13.48
N CYS A 121 13.42 33.61 12.44
CA CYS A 121 13.97 34.87 11.95
C CYS A 121 13.15 35.51 10.81
N HIS A 122 12.38 34.74 10.04
CA HIS A 122 11.58 35.26 8.91
C HIS A 122 10.12 35.47 9.32
N SER A 123 9.40 36.41 8.71
CA SER A 123 7.95 36.50 8.88
C SER A 123 7.29 35.25 8.29
N PHE A 124 6.18 34.77 8.87
CA PHE A 124 5.41 33.65 8.35
C PHE A 124 4.04 34.20 7.96
N ASN A 125 3.85 34.45 6.67
CA ASN A 125 2.66 35.12 6.14
C ASN A 125 2.19 34.48 4.83
N ALA A 126 1.09 34.99 4.28
CA ALA A 126 0.46 34.45 3.09
C ALA A 126 1.39 34.25 1.89
N SER A 127 2.43 35.09 1.75
CA SER A 127 3.33 35.09 0.58
C SER A 127 4.50 34.11 0.70
N ASN A 128 4.89 33.68 1.91
CA ASN A 128 6.11 32.91 2.13
C ASN A 128 5.94 31.64 2.97
N ALA A 129 4.75 31.39 3.51
CA ALA A 129 4.47 30.25 4.37
C ALA A 129 4.73 28.90 3.66
N HIS A 130 4.18 28.74 2.45
CA HIS A 130 4.37 27.53 1.64
C HIS A 130 5.85 27.27 1.34
N ASP A 131 6.55 28.26 0.78
CA ASP A 131 7.96 28.16 0.41
C ASP A 131 8.86 27.83 1.61
N SER A 132 8.54 28.37 2.78
CA SER A 132 9.30 28.10 4.02
C SER A 132 9.22 26.64 4.42
N VAL A 133 8.02 26.05 4.39
CA VAL A 133 7.81 24.63 4.71
C VAL A 133 8.45 23.73 3.66
N VAL A 134 8.29 24.04 2.37
CA VAL A 134 8.91 23.27 1.28
C VAL A 134 10.43 23.27 1.39
N LYS A 135 11.06 24.41 1.71
CA LYS A 135 12.52 24.49 1.91
C LYS A 135 13.01 23.60 3.05
N VAL A 136 12.26 23.51 4.16
CA VAL A 136 12.59 22.58 5.25
C VAL A 136 12.50 21.14 4.79
N LEU A 137 11.43 20.78 4.08
CA LEU A 137 11.24 19.43 3.55
C LEU A 137 12.33 19.03 2.54
N GLN A 138 12.79 19.95 1.71
CA GLN A 138 13.90 19.74 0.79
C GLN A 138 15.23 19.49 1.51
N LYS A 139 15.51 20.23 2.59
CA LYS A 139 16.70 20.01 3.42
C LYS A 139 16.68 18.65 4.13
N LEU A 140 15.48 18.17 4.47
CA LEU A 140 15.26 16.89 5.13
C LEU A 140 14.94 15.76 4.15
N ARG A 141 15.25 15.90 2.85
CA ARG A 141 14.86 14.93 1.80
C ARG A 141 15.28 13.48 2.05
N ASN A 142 16.42 13.28 2.71
CA ASN A 142 17.01 11.96 3.02
C ASN A 142 16.39 11.29 4.27
N TYR A 143 15.47 11.97 4.95
CA TYR A 143 14.76 11.44 6.12
C TYR A 143 13.36 10.95 5.72
N THR A 144 12.87 9.94 6.44
CA THR A 144 11.49 9.46 6.36
C THR A 144 10.49 10.54 6.81
N TRP A 145 9.20 10.39 6.47
CA TRP A 145 8.18 11.42 6.71
C TRP A 145 7.93 11.70 8.20
N ASP A 146 7.95 10.65 9.02
CA ASP A 146 7.91 10.71 10.47
C ASP A 146 9.13 11.44 11.04
N ALA A 147 10.35 11.09 10.60
CA ALA A 147 11.59 11.72 11.02
C ALA A 147 11.62 13.23 10.66
N LYS A 148 11.15 13.61 9.48
CA LYS A 148 11.00 15.02 9.08
C LYS A 148 10.15 15.81 10.07
N ALA A 149 9.01 15.24 10.47
CA ALA A 149 8.08 15.87 11.40
C ALA A 149 8.66 15.96 12.83
N VAL A 150 9.33 14.92 13.30
CA VAL A 150 9.96 14.90 14.64
C VAL A 150 11.19 15.82 14.71
N ILE A 151 11.99 15.94 13.66
CA ILE A 151 13.08 16.93 13.59
C ILE A 151 12.52 18.35 13.67
N ALA A 152 11.45 18.67 12.94
CA ALA A 152 10.80 19.97 13.02
C ALA A 152 10.22 20.23 14.43
N LEU A 153 9.61 19.22 15.06
CA LEU A 153 9.12 19.31 16.45
C LEU A 153 10.26 19.57 17.44
N SER A 154 11.42 18.95 17.24
CA SER A 154 12.61 19.15 18.06
C SER A 154 13.05 20.62 18.04
N VAL A 155 13.11 21.19 16.84
CA VAL A 155 13.46 22.60 16.62
C VAL A 155 12.41 23.54 17.23
N PHE A 156 11.13 23.20 17.10
CA PHE A 156 10.04 23.96 17.70
C PHE A 156 10.13 23.97 19.23
N ALA A 157 10.30 22.82 19.88
CA ALA A 157 10.40 22.69 21.34
C ALA A 157 11.51 23.57 21.94
N LEU A 158 12.64 23.69 21.24
CA LEU A 158 13.77 24.53 21.67
C LEU A 158 13.49 26.03 21.64
N ASN A 159 12.67 26.47 20.70
CA ASN A 159 12.36 27.88 20.51
C ASN A 159 11.14 28.31 21.32
N TYR A 160 10.15 27.42 21.46
CA TYR A 160 8.95 27.64 22.27
C TYR A 160 9.23 27.53 23.77
N GLY A 161 10.23 26.73 24.18
CA GLY A 161 10.65 26.56 25.58
C GLY A 161 11.61 27.61 26.14
N LYS A 162 11.97 28.67 25.39
CA LYS A 162 12.95 29.68 25.84
C LYS A 162 12.25 30.93 26.38
N PRO A 163 12.55 31.28 27.64
CA PRO A 163 13.71 32.14 27.78
C PRO A 163 14.67 31.63 28.86
N LEU A 164 15.68 30.84 28.47
CA LEU A 164 16.92 30.79 29.25
C LEU A 164 18.14 31.01 28.37
N ARG A 165 18.99 31.90 28.87
CA ARG A 165 20.20 32.41 28.25
C ARG A 165 21.31 31.37 28.38
N LEU A 166 21.91 31.08 27.23
CA LEU A 166 23.16 30.37 27.06
C LEU A 166 24.24 30.95 27.98
N THR A 167 24.77 30.14 28.88
CA THR A 167 26.20 30.23 29.23
C THR A 167 26.78 28.84 29.04
N VAL A 168 27.46 28.64 27.91
CA VAL A 168 28.20 27.42 27.61
C VAL A 168 29.33 27.32 28.62
N ALA A 169 29.20 26.41 29.59
CA ALA A 169 30.34 25.83 30.28
C ALA A 169 30.56 24.45 29.67
N GLN A 170 31.64 24.32 28.89
CA GLN A 170 32.17 23.04 28.48
C GLN A 170 32.42 22.19 29.73
N GLU A 171 31.88 20.98 29.77
CA GLU A 171 32.72 19.81 30.03
C GLU A 171 32.28 18.68 29.10
N THR A 172 33.24 18.28 28.29
CA THR A 172 33.24 17.14 27.39
C THR A 172 33.04 15.84 28.15
N SER A 173 32.03 15.06 27.77
CA SER A 173 32.17 13.61 27.66
C SER A 173 31.18 13.10 26.63
N GLN A 174 31.73 12.43 25.60
CA GLN A 174 31.09 11.65 24.54
C GLN A 174 29.55 11.61 24.54
N LYS A 175 28.90 12.47 23.76
CA LYS A 175 27.52 12.26 23.28
C LYS A 175 27.47 12.64 21.80
N GLN A 176 27.14 11.68 20.95
CA GLN A 176 27.48 11.68 19.52
C GLN A 176 26.42 12.37 18.64
N ASN A 177 25.33 12.89 19.20
CA ASN A 177 24.20 13.40 18.44
C ASN A 177 23.75 14.82 18.86
N ALA A 178 23.52 15.68 17.86
CA ALA A 178 22.98 17.03 18.05
C ALA A 178 21.62 17.03 18.75
N LEU A 179 20.73 16.06 18.48
CA LEU A 179 19.42 15.96 19.13
C LEU A 179 19.52 15.58 20.61
N GLU A 180 20.45 14.71 20.99
CA GLU A 180 20.70 14.37 22.39
C GLU A 180 21.19 15.59 23.18
N LEU A 181 22.09 16.38 22.60
CA LEU A 181 22.54 17.64 23.18
C LEU A 181 21.37 18.63 23.36
N LEU A 182 20.45 18.67 22.39
CA LEU A 182 19.27 19.53 22.43
C LEU A 182 18.28 19.10 23.51
N VAL A 183 17.96 17.81 23.60
CA VAL A 183 17.11 17.25 24.66
C VAL A 183 17.75 17.48 26.04
N PHE A 184 19.06 17.27 26.17
CA PHE A 184 19.78 17.51 27.41
C PHE A 184 19.77 18.98 27.84
N THR A 185 19.89 19.91 26.88
CA THR A 185 19.80 21.36 27.15
C THR A 185 18.42 21.72 27.70
N LEU A 186 17.35 21.10 27.18
CA LEU A 186 15.98 21.29 27.68
C LEU A 186 15.76 20.67 29.07
N ALA A 187 16.43 19.55 29.38
CA ALA A 187 16.28 18.83 30.64
C ALA A 187 17.04 19.48 31.82
N LYS A 188 18.19 20.12 31.55
CA LYS A 188 19.09 20.68 32.57
C LYS A 188 18.58 21.99 33.16
N ASP A 189 17.90 22.79 32.37
CA ASP A 189 17.43 24.11 32.74
C ASP A 189 15.93 24.02 33.06
N GLY A 190 15.60 23.82 34.35
CA GLY A 190 14.21 23.71 34.83
C GLY A 190 13.31 24.76 34.17
N ILE A 191 12.35 24.28 33.38
CA ILE A 191 11.51 25.10 32.50
C ILE A 191 10.61 25.98 33.38
N LEU A 192 10.96 27.27 33.52
CA LEU A 192 10.09 28.25 34.15
C LEU A 192 9.40 29.06 33.04
N PRO A 193 8.10 28.85 32.79
CA PRO A 193 7.42 29.46 31.66
C PRO A 193 7.18 30.96 31.90
N THR A 194 7.51 31.78 30.92
CA THR A 194 7.05 33.18 30.86
C THR A 194 6.24 33.37 29.59
N GLN A 195 4.99 33.80 29.81
CA GLN A 195 3.92 34.19 28.88
C GLN A 195 2.74 33.21 28.82
N SER A 196 1.54 33.78 29.03
CA SER A 196 0.26 33.10 28.92
C SER A 196 0.01 32.73 27.47
N VAL A 197 0.22 31.46 27.14
CA VAL A 197 -0.16 30.88 25.84
C VAL A 197 -1.68 30.99 25.68
N SER A 198 -2.15 31.53 24.54
CA SER A 198 -3.59 31.58 24.27
C SER A 198 -4.18 30.15 24.17
N ASN A 199 -5.47 29.99 24.50
CA ASN A 199 -6.15 28.70 24.46
C ASN A 199 -6.06 28.04 23.07
N ASP A 200 -6.03 28.84 22.00
CA ASP A 200 -6.06 28.33 20.62
C ASP A 200 -4.70 27.80 20.15
N THR A 201 -3.58 28.36 20.62
CA THR A 201 -2.26 27.77 20.37
C THR A 201 -2.06 26.44 21.11
N SER A 202 -2.61 26.29 22.33
CA SER A 202 -2.60 25.00 23.01
C SER A 202 -3.38 23.93 22.23
N LYS A 203 -4.54 24.28 21.66
CA LYS A 203 -5.31 23.37 20.79
C LYS A 203 -4.55 23.02 19.52
N LEU A 204 -3.94 24.01 18.87
CA LEU A 204 -3.19 23.80 17.62
C LEU A 204 -1.98 22.89 17.84
N VAL A 205 -1.24 23.11 18.93
CA VAL A 205 -0.13 22.25 19.35
C VAL A 205 -0.61 20.81 19.59
N LYS A 206 -1.71 20.60 20.33
CA LYS A 206 -2.26 19.26 20.59
C LYS A 206 -2.63 18.51 19.30
N ILE A 207 -3.36 19.15 18.39
CA ILE A 207 -3.74 18.54 17.11
C ILE A 207 -2.49 18.23 16.26
N THR A 208 -1.48 19.11 16.29
CA THR A 208 -0.22 18.88 15.59
C THR A 208 0.52 17.65 16.14
N LEU A 209 0.57 17.49 17.46
CA LEU A 209 1.16 16.30 18.09
C LEU A 209 0.37 15.02 17.75
N GLU A 210 -0.96 15.07 17.74
CA GLU A 210 -1.79 13.94 17.27
C GLU A 210 -1.48 13.57 15.82
N LEU A 211 -1.33 14.57 14.94
CA LEU A 211 -0.97 14.35 13.54
C LEU A 211 0.41 13.70 13.40
N ILE A 212 1.42 14.21 14.11
CA ILE A 212 2.78 13.63 14.11
C ILE A 212 2.76 12.18 14.60
N LYS A 213 2.05 11.89 15.69
CA LYS A 213 1.88 10.52 16.20
C LYS A 213 1.22 9.60 15.17
N GLY A 214 0.24 10.11 14.44
CA GLY A 214 -0.40 9.38 13.34
C GLY A 214 0.57 9.08 12.19
N ILE A 215 1.46 10.01 11.84
CA ILE A 215 2.50 9.80 10.82
C ILE A 215 3.48 8.71 11.27
N ILE A 216 3.93 8.74 12.53
CA ILE A 216 4.84 7.72 13.10
C ILE A 216 4.18 6.34 13.00
N THR A 217 2.95 6.21 13.48
CA THR A 217 2.17 4.96 13.41
C THR A 217 2.07 4.45 11.98
N LEU A 218 1.84 5.35 11.02
CA LEU A 218 1.72 4.99 9.63
C LEU A 218 3.07 4.53 9.04
N ASP A 219 4.16 5.22 9.35
CA ASP A 219 5.49 4.86 8.84
C ASP A 219 5.99 3.52 9.42
N GLU A 220 5.71 3.23 10.69
CA GLU A 220 5.94 1.92 11.30
C GLU A 220 5.16 0.80 10.60
N LEU A 221 3.89 1.05 10.24
CA LEU A 221 3.07 0.09 9.50
C LEU A 221 3.65 -0.15 8.10
N PHE A 222 4.14 0.88 7.42
CA PHE A 222 4.87 0.73 6.15
C PHE A 222 6.26 0.09 6.34
N ALA A 223 6.84 0.14 7.54
CA ALA A 223 8.17 -0.40 7.80
C ALA A 223 8.22 -1.90 7.93
N LYS A 224 7.18 -2.47 8.52
CA LYS A 224 7.04 -3.91 8.71
C LYS A 224 6.64 -4.65 7.42
N ARG A 225 6.61 -3.97 6.27
CA ARG A 225 5.93 -4.44 5.06
C ARG A 225 6.87 -4.54 3.85
N SER A 226 6.63 -5.53 2.99
CA SER A 226 7.48 -5.81 1.83
C SER A 226 7.33 -4.78 0.70
N PRO A 227 8.25 -4.74 -0.28
CA PRO A 227 8.15 -3.88 -1.47
C PRO A 227 6.84 -4.06 -2.26
N TYR A 228 6.21 -5.23 -2.18
CA TYR A 228 4.96 -5.53 -2.87
C TYR A 228 3.75 -4.83 -2.24
N THR A 229 3.81 -4.58 -0.93
CA THR A 229 2.88 -3.69 -0.24
C THR A 229 2.81 -2.35 -0.96
N LEU A 230 3.96 -1.74 -1.26
CA LEU A 230 4.00 -0.40 -1.87
C LEU A 230 3.28 -0.33 -3.23
N LYS A 231 3.26 -1.41 -4.01
CA LYS A 231 2.57 -1.46 -5.32
C LYS A 231 1.05 -1.48 -5.18
N TYR A 232 0.52 -2.20 -4.19
CA TYR A 232 -0.92 -2.19 -3.89
C TYR A 232 -1.34 -0.83 -3.31
N PHE A 233 -0.52 -0.27 -2.40
CA PHE A 233 -0.73 1.06 -1.82
C PHE A 233 -0.61 2.20 -2.84
N ALA A 234 0.02 2.01 -4.00
CA ALA A 234 0.02 3.02 -5.06
C ALA A 234 -1.40 3.38 -5.56
N THR A 235 -2.39 2.50 -5.35
CA THR A 235 -3.81 2.79 -5.62
C THR A 235 -4.47 3.65 -4.53
N LEU A 236 -3.94 3.62 -3.31
CA LEU A 236 -4.38 4.38 -2.15
C LEU A 236 -3.39 5.52 -1.90
N ARG A 237 -3.71 6.71 -2.44
CA ARG A 237 -2.92 7.94 -2.31
C ARG A 237 -2.26 8.09 -0.92
N ASP A 238 -0.95 7.92 -0.84
CA ASP A 238 -0.18 7.93 0.41
C ASP A 238 -0.32 9.27 1.15
N PRO A 239 -0.91 9.29 2.36
CA PRO A 239 -1.18 10.54 3.07
C PRO A 239 0.06 11.08 3.81
N ARG A 240 1.16 10.33 3.93
CA ARG A 240 2.32 10.70 4.76
C ARG A 240 2.95 12.03 4.38
N ALA A 241 3.18 12.26 3.08
CA ALA A 241 3.78 13.50 2.59
C ALA A 241 2.92 14.73 2.92
N LEU A 242 1.60 14.59 2.75
CA LEU A 242 0.63 15.65 3.05
C LEU A 242 0.56 15.93 4.56
N CYS A 243 0.48 14.87 5.38
CA CYS A 243 0.46 14.99 6.83
C CYS A 243 1.73 15.65 7.37
N ALA A 244 2.91 15.26 6.88
CA ALA A 244 4.18 15.85 7.29
C ALA A 244 4.28 17.33 6.92
N TYR A 245 3.83 17.72 5.72
CA TYR A 245 3.76 19.12 5.31
C TYR A 245 2.91 19.95 6.29
N TRP A 246 1.69 19.51 6.57
CA TRP A 246 0.77 20.26 7.43
C TRP A 246 1.19 20.26 8.90
N ALA A 247 1.81 19.19 9.39
CA ALA A 247 2.42 19.17 10.72
C ALA A 247 3.53 20.23 10.85
N ILE A 248 4.46 20.30 9.89
CA ILE A 248 5.53 21.31 9.89
C ILE A 248 4.95 22.72 9.72
N PHE A 249 3.98 22.91 8.83
CA PHE A 249 3.29 24.18 8.65
C PHE A 249 2.69 24.69 9.96
N SER A 250 2.03 23.79 10.71
CA SER A 250 1.46 24.12 12.01
C SER A 250 2.52 24.52 13.04
N LEU A 251 3.65 23.82 13.10
CA LEU A 251 4.75 24.17 14.00
C LEU A 251 5.32 25.56 13.70
N PHE A 252 5.43 25.94 12.42
CA PHE A 252 5.81 27.29 12.01
C PHE A 252 4.79 28.34 12.46
N ALA A 253 3.49 28.06 12.31
CA ALA A 253 2.43 28.95 12.76
C ALA A 253 2.41 29.11 14.29
N CYS A 254 2.63 28.03 15.04
CA CYS A 254 2.77 28.07 16.50
C CYS A 254 3.98 28.88 16.96
N ALA A 255 5.12 28.77 16.26
CA ALA A 255 6.36 29.47 16.63
C ALA A 255 6.28 31.01 16.48
N LYS A 256 5.27 31.50 15.77
CA LYS A 256 5.13 32.90 15.36
C LYS A 256 3.99 33.66 16.03
N GLN A 257 3.45 33.11 17.12
CA GLN A 257 2.37 33.73 17.87
C GLN A 257 2.67 35.20 18.18
N THR A 258 1.97 36.08 17.48
CA THR A 258 1.83 37.50 17.82
C THR A 258 0.35 37.70 18.16
N GLU A 259 0.04 38.62 19.07
CA GLU A 259 -1.32 38.89 19.58
C GLU A 259 -2.35 39.30 18.51
N ARG A 260 -2.00 39.31 17.21
CA ARG A 260 -2.69 40.12 16.20
C ARG A 260 -3.41 39.36 15.07
N GLU A 261 -3.48 38.02 15.05
CA GLU A 261 -4.03 37.29 13.88
C GLU A 261 -4.91 36.05 14.19
N GLU A 262 -5.97 36.19 15.00
CA GLU A 262 -6.92 35.10 15.37
C GLU A 262 -7.55 34.35 14.18
N ILE A 263 -7.84 35.03 13.07
CA ILE A 263 -8.50 34.45 11.89
C ILE A 263 -7.62 33.39 11.22
N GLN A 264 -6.29 33.58 11.21
CA GLN A 264 -5.37 32.65 10.57
C GLN A 264 -5.26 31.34 11.35
N TYR A 265 -5.28 31.40 12.69
CA TYR A 265 -5.21 30.22 13.56
C TYR A 265 -6.43 29.32 13.43
N SER A 266 -7.63 29.91 13.38
CA SER A 266 -8.89 29.14 13.23
C SER A 266 -8.90 28.34 11.92
N TRP A 267 -8.42 28.94 10.83
CA TRP A 267 -8.32 28.25 9.54
C TRP A 267 -7.33 27.08 9.57
N ILE A 268 -6.14 27.27 10.14
CA ILE A 268 -5.13 26.19 10.26
C ILE A 268 -5.68 25.05 11.13
N LEU A 269 -6.34 25.39 12.24
CA LEU A 269 -6.95 24.43 13.15
C LEU A 269 -8.00 23.56 12.42
N HIS A 270 -8.88 24.18 11.63
CA HIS A 270 -9.86 23.46 10.82
C HIS A 270 -9.17 22.54 9.81
N LYS A 271 -8.18 23.08 9.08
CA LYS A 271 -7.44 22.31 8.06
C LYS A 271 -6.74 21.09 8.65
N LEU A 272 -6.08 21.22 9.80
CA LEU A 272 -5.45 20.10 10.47
C LEU A 272 -6.45 19.07 10.99
N ASN A 273 -7.59 19.50 11.51
CA ASN A 273 -8.65 18.58 11.91
C ASN A 273 -9.15 17.76 10.71
N ASP A 274 -9.38 18.38 9.55
CA ASP A 274 -9.78 17.68 8.34
C ASP A 274 -8.76 16.61 7.94
N ILE A 275 -7.47 16.95 7.95
CA ILE A 275 -6.38 16.03 7.62
C ILE A 275 -6.28 14.91 8.65
N LEU A 276 -6.43 15.23 9.94
CA LEU A 276 -6.36 14.25 11.02
C LEU A 276 -7.54 13.27 10.96
N VAL A 277 -8.74 13.73 10.60
CA VAL A 277 -9.90 12.87 10.35
C VAL A 277 -9.63 11.93 9.17
N GLN A 278 -9.08 12.44 8.07
CA GLN A 278 -8.69 11.62 6.92
C GLN A 278 -7.65 10.56 7.31
N LEU A 279 -6.62 10.95 8.07
CA LEU A 279 -5.59 10.03 8.55
C LEU A 279 -6.16 8.96 9.49
N LYS A 280 -7.05 9.33 10.41
CA LYS A 280 -7.72 8.37 11.31
C LYS A 280 -8.58 7.40 10.51
N SER A 281 -9.35 7.89 9.53
CA SER A 281 -10.13 7.04 8.62
C SER A 281 -9.24 6.05 7.86
N TYR A 282 -8.10 6.52 7.34
CA TYR A 282 -7.14 5.69 6.63
C TYR A 282 -6.53 4.60 7.52
N LEU A 283 -6.15 4.95 8.76
CA LEU A 283 -5.65 3.98 9.73
C LEU A 283 -6.70 2.93 10.13
N GLU A 284 -7.97 3.33 10.26
CA GLU A 284 -9.07 2.39 10.53
C GLU A 284 -9.35 1.47 9.35
N GLU A 285 -9.26 1.97 8.11
CA GLU A 285 -9.33 1.12 6.92
C GLU A 285 -8.16 0.12 6.86
N ILE A 286 -6.96 0.54 7.29
CA ILE A 286 -5.81 -0.35 7.45
C ILE A 286 -6.03 -1.40 8.56
N ARG A 287 -6.87 -1.12 9.56
CA ARG A 287 -7.16 -2.08 10.64
C ARG A 287 -8.30 -3.03 10.30
N ARG A 288 -9.32 -2.55 9.57
CA ARG A 288 -10.54 -3.29 9.25
C ARG A 288 -10.31 -4.40 8.24
N VAL A 289 -9.63 -4.07 7.16
CA VAL A 289 -9.13 -5.09 6.26
C VAL A 289 -7.89 -5.61 6.96
N ASP A 290 -7.84 -6.91 7.26
CA ASP A 290 -6.62 -7.54 7.75
C ASP A 290 -5.60 -7.51 6.60
N TRP A 291 -5.04 -6.33 6.29
CA TRP A 291 -4.16 -6.15 5.15
C TRP A 291 -2.89 -6.95 5.32
N LEU A 292 -2.47 -7.18 6.57
CA LEU A 292 -1.35 -8.05 6.86
C LEU A 292 -1.65 -9.46 6.35
N HIS A 293 -2.90 -9.92 6.49
CA HIS A 293 -3.35 -11.14 5.89
C HIS A 293 -3.30 -11.13 4.35
N ILE A 294 -3.83 -10.10 3.70
CA ILE A 294 -3.83 -10.00 2.22
C ILE A 294 -2.40 -9.96 1.67
N ILE A 295 -1.53 -9.15 2.27
CA ILE A 295 -0.13 -8.99 1.88
C ILE A 295 0.61 -10.33 2.01
N TRP A 296 0.45 -11.01 3.14
CA TRP A 296 1.06 -12.33 3.35
C TRP A 296 0.63 -13.33 2.28
N ARG A 297 -0.64 -13.32 1.86
CA ARG A 297 -1.12 -14.19 0.77
C ARG A 297 -0.46 -13.87 -0.56
N LEU A 298 -0.39 -12.59 -0.92
CA LEU A 298 0.28 -12.15 -2.14
C LEU A 298 1.74 -12.61 -2.17
N GLU A 299 2.47 -12.40 -1.07
CA GLU A 299 3.88 -12.81 -0.94
C GLU A 299 4.06 -14.32 -1.03
N ALA A 300 3.21 -15.09 -0.34
CA ALA A 300 3.27 -16.54 -0.34
C ALA A 300 2.99 -17.14 -1.73
N LEU A 301 2.06 -16.56 -2.50
CA LEU A 301 1.77 -16.99 -3.88
C LEU A 301 2.86 -16.56 -4.87
N GLN A 302 3.49 -15.42 -4.63
CA GLN A 302 4.49 -14.85 -5.54
C GLN A 302 5.86 -15.48 -5.37
N ASN A 303 6.24 -15.84 -4.14
CA ASN A 303 7.51 -16.53 -3.87
C ASN A 303 7.32 -17.71 -2.91
N PRO A 304 6.69 -18.82 -3.36
CA PRO A 304 6.34 -19.91 -2.46
C PRO A 304 7.55 -20.63 -1.85
N SER A 305 8.72 -20.59 -2.49
CA SER A 305 9.96 -21.19 -1.95
C SER A 305 10.45 -20.53 -0.67
N SER A 306 10.08 -19.27 -0.41
CA SER A 306 10.41 -18.58 0.85
C SER A 306 9.58 -19.04 2.05
N VAL A 307 8.38 -19.59 1.80
CA VAL A 307 7.41 -19.96 2.83
C VAL A 307 7.16 -21.48 2.92
N GLY A 308 7.40 -22.21 1.84
CA GLY A 308 7.15 -23.64 1.69
C GLY A 308 5.73 -23.97 1.23
N ILE A 309 5.54 -25.19 0.71
CA ILE A 309 4.28 -25.66 0.09
C ILE A 309 3.09 -25.54 1.07
N TRP A 310 3.27 -25.92 2.33
CA TRP A 310 2.19 -25.88 3.31
C TRP A 310 1.69 -24.46 3.60
N LYS A 311 2.60 -23.48 3.69
CA LYS A 311 2.22 -22.08 3.86
C LYS A 311 1.60 -21.51 2.59
N LEU A 312 2.03 -21.95 1.40
CA LEU A 312 1.37 -21.62 0.14
C LEU A 312 -0.09 -22.13 0.13
N LEU A 313 -0.32 -23.40 0.47
CA LEU A 313 -1.67 -23.97 0.53
C LEU A 313 -2.54 -23.24 1.56
N LYS A 314 -1.98 -22.89 2.73
CA LYS A 314 -2.65 -22.03 3.72
C LYS A 314 -3.00 -20.66 3.14
N ALA A 315 -2.05 -20.01 2.48
CA ALA A 315 -2.23 -18.71 1.84
C ALA A 315 -3.20 -18.74 0.65
N LEU A 316 -3.43 -19.89 0.03
CA LEU A 316 -4.39 -20.02 -1.05
C LEU A 316 -5.81 -20.33 -0.54
N ILE A 317 -5.95 -21.25 0.42
CA ILE A 317 -7.23 -21.90 0.73
C ILE A 317 -7.84 -21.38 2.04
N TYR A 318 -7.05 -21.36 3.11
CA TYR A 318 -7.56 -21.33 4.49
C TYR A 318 -7.40 -19.97 5.15
N PRO A 319 -8.24 -19.61 6.14
CA PRO A 319 -8.04 -18.43 6.97
C PRO A 319 -6.79 -18.56 7.84
N ASN A 320 -6.21 -17.43 8.24
CA ASN A 320 -4.95 -17.37 9.00
C ASN A 320 -4.93 -18.17 10.32
N ASN A 321 -6.09 -18.36 10.95
CA ASN A 321 -6.25 -19.08 12.20
C ASN A 321 -6.22 -20.62 12.07
N VAL A 322 -6.16 -21.16 10.85
CA VAL A 322 -6.09 -22.61 10.60
C VAL A 322 -4.64 -22.99 10.34
N ASP A 323 -4.02 -23.73 11.26
CA ASP A 323 -2.59 -24.06 11.19
C ASP A 323 -2.27 -25.29 10.33
N LYS A 324 -3.23 -26.17 10.09
CA LYS A 324 -3.06 -27.35 9.24
C LYS A 324 -4.22 -27.49 8.24
N PRO A 325 -3.92 -27.79 6.96
CA PRO A 325 -4.93 -28.20 5.99
C PRO A 325 -5.56 -29.54 6.37
N GLU A 326 -6.55 -29.55 7.26
CA GLU A 326 -7.22 -30.79 7.68
C GLU A 326 -8.12 -31.37 6.58
N ASN A 327 -8.38 -30.63 5.51
CA ASN A 327 -9.39 -30.97 4.51
C ASN A 327 -8.82 -31.30 3.12
N ILE A 328 -7.55 -31.69 3.02
CA ILE A 328 -6.96 -32.13 1.74
C ILE A 328 -6.78 -33.63 1.77
N PHE A 329 -7.69 -34.35 1.10
CA PHE A 329 -7.76 -35.81 1.14
C PHE A 329 -7.53 -36.42 -0.24
N ALA A 330 -6.79 -37.53 -0.26
CA ALA A 330 -6.75 -38.42 -1.41
C ALA A 330 -8.13 -39.01 -1.65
N ASN A 331 -8.66 -38.78 -2.84
CA ASN A 331 -9.98 -39.24 -3.24
C ASN A 331 -10.00 -40.78 -3.37
N GLY A 332 -10.87 -41.42 -2.60
CA GLY A 332 -11.05 -42.87 -2.56
C GLY A 332 -10.41 -43.55 -1.34
N THR A 333 -9.25 -43.08 -0.87
CA THR A 333 -8.58 -43.63 0.34
C THR A 333 -8.83 -42.78 1.60
N ASN A 334 -9.25 -41.52 1.43
CA ASN A 334 -9.39 -40.52 2.51
C ASN A 334 -8.10 -40.31 3.33
N GLU A 335 -6.94 -40.57 2.73
CA GLU A 335 -5.64 -40.28 3.33
C GLU A 335 -5.32 -38.79 3.22
N LEU A 336 -4.75 -38.20 4.26
CA LEU A 336 -4.32 -36.80 4.24
C LEU A 336 -3.18 -36.60 3.25
N LEU A 337 -3.09 -35.41 2.64
CA LEU A 337 -1.94 -35.04 1.82
C LEU A 337 -0.63 -35.22 2.59
N THR A 338 0.23 -36.10 2.07
CA THR A 338 1.63 -36.21 2.45
C THR A 338 2.46 -35.70 1.29
N LEU A 339 3.55 -34.98 1.58
CA LEU A 339 4.46 -34.48 0.56
C LEU A 339 5.84 -35.06 0.86
N ASP A 340 6.39 -35.79 -0.09
CA ASP A 340 7.74 -36.32 0.00
C ASP A 340 8.72 -35.29 -0.59
N GLU A 341 9.95 -35.22 -0.06
CA GLU A 341 10.96 -34.22 -0.44
C GLU A 341 11.46 -34.32 -1.90
N THR A 342 10.92 -35.26 -2.70
CA THR A 342 11.34 -35.52 -4.08
C THR A 342 10.21 -35.44 -5.10
N GLU A 343 8.96 -35.23 -4.66
CA GLU A 343 7.80 -35.24 -5.55
C GLU A 343 7.42 -33.84 -6.04
N TYR A 344 6.99 -33.77 -7.30
CA TYR A 344 6.41 -32.55 -7.86
C TYR A 344 4.96 -32.38 -7.39
N LEU A 345 4.53 -31.14 -7.21
CA LEU A 345 3.14 -30.81 -6.89
C LEU A 345 2.47 -30.14 -8.08
N PHE A 346 1.37 -30.73 -8.54
CA PHE A 346 0.50 -30.18 -9.56
C PHE A 346 -0.74 -29.59 -8.87
N LEU A 347 -0.74 -28.27 -8.70
CA LEU A 347 -1.86 -27.55 -8.12
C LEU A 347 -2.85 -27.20 -9.22
N PHE A 348 -3.89 -28.04 -9.34
CA PHE A 348 -4.95 -27.86 -10.30
C PHE A 348 -6.04 -26.97 -9.70
N ILE A 349 -6.21 -25.76 -10.24
CA ILE A 349 -7.14 -24.76 -9.73
C ILE A 349 -8.19 -24.51 -10.79
N SER A 350 -9.46 -24.68 -10.46
CA SER A 350 -10.56 -24.51 -11.41
C SER A 350 -11.87 -24.18 -10.70
N ASP A 351 -12.83 -23.71 -11.47
CA ASP A 351 -14.24 -23.81 -11.11
C ASP A 351 -14.73 -25.27 -11.28
N LEU A 352 -16.05 -25.47 -11.32
CA LEU A 352 -16.65 -26.78 -11.57
C LEU A 352 -17.01 -27.01 -13.05
N GLU A 353 -16.60 -26.14 -13.97
CA GLU A 353 -16.86 -26.23 -15.41
C GLU A 353 -15.67 -26.88 -16.14
N ILE A 354 -15.28 -28.06 -15.66
CA ILE A 354 -14.07 -28.74 -16.12
C ILE A 354 -14.39 -29.60 -17.35
N LYS A 355 -13.66 -29.38 -18.45
CA LYS A 355 -13.75 -30.21 -19.66
C LYS A 355 -13.16 -31.59 -19.44
N ASP A 356 -13.78 -32.62 -20.01
CA ASP A 356 -13.34 -34.01 -19.91
C ASP A 356 -11.90 -34.23 -20.38
N GLU A 357 -11.49 -33.53 -21.45
CA GLU A 357 -10.12 -33.60 -21.98
C GLU A 357 -9.07 -33.22 -20.93
N ILE A 358 -9.36 -32.25 -20.06
CA ILE A 358 -8.45 -31.82 -18.99
C ILE A 358 -8.29 -32.95 -17.98
N ILE A 359 -9.40 -33.57 -17.57
CA ILE A 359 -9.39 -34.69 -16.61
C ILE A 359 -8.59 -35.86 -17.19
N THR A 360 -8.82 -36.21 -18.46
CA THR A 360 -8.07 -37.27 -19.15
C THR A 360 -6.58 -36.97 -19.23
N SER A 361 -6.21 -35.73 -19.59
CA SER A 361 -4.81 -35.31 -19.71
C SER A 361 -4.09 -35.38 -18.35
N LEU A 362 -4.70 -34.85 -17.30
CA LEU A 362 -4.15 -34.90 -15.94
C LEU A 362 -4.07 -36.33 -15.38
N THR A 363 -5.05 -37.19 -15.70
CA THR A 363 -5.01 -38.61 -15.30
C THR A 363 -3.80 -39.32 -15.92
N SER A 364 -3.48 -39.00 -17.18
CA SER A 364 -2.28 -39.53 -17.83
C SER A 364 -0.98 -39.09 -17.14
N ILE A 365 -0.91 -37.82 -16.68
CA ILE A 365 0.25 -37.31 -15.93
C ILE A 365 0.35 -37.99 -14.55
N HIS A 366 -0.76 -38.12 -13.84
CA HIS A 366 -0.82 -38.79 -12.54
C HIS A 366 -0.31 -40.24 -12.62
N GLY A 367 -0.64 -40.95 -13.71
CA GLY A 367 -0.16 -42.31 -13.97
C GLY A 367 1.37 -42.45 -14.05
N TYR A 368 2.10 -41.35 -14.32
CA TYR A 368 3.56 -41.34 -14.36
C TYR A 368 4.23 -41.39 -12.98
N LYS A 369 3.45 -41.20 -11.89
CA LYS A 369 3.88 -41.31 -10.49
C LYS A 369 5.13 -40.49 -10.12
N LYS A 370 5.34 -39.35 -10.78
CA LYS A 370 6.42 -38.40 -10.46
C LYS A 370 5.95 -37.19 -9.66
N GLY A 371 4.66 -37.08 -9.39
CA GLY A 371 4.12 -36.00 -8.60
C GLY A 371 2.67 -36.23 -8.21
N LYS A 372 2.21 -35.40 -7.26
CA LYS A 372 0.86 -35.44 -6.70
C LYS A 372 0.00 -34.33 -7.30
N ILE A 373 -1.24 -34.64 -7.64
CA ILE A 373 -2.22 -33.65 -8.10
C ILE A 373 -3.08 -33.23 -6.90
N VAL A 374 -3.13 -31.93 -6.62
CA VAL A 374 -4.03 -31.32 -5.64
C VAL A 374 -5.03 -30.45 -6.39
N TRP A 375 -6.30 -30.85 -6.38
CA TRP A 375 -7.39 -30.08 -6.95
C TRP A 375 -7.97 -29.10 -5.92
N VAL A 376 -7.95 -27.81 -6.27
CA VAL A 376 -8.51 -26.70 -5.51
C VAL A 376 -9.73 -26.14 -6.25
N PRO A 377 -10.95 -26.50 -5.84
CA PRO A 377 -12.17 -25.95 -6.43
C PRO A 377 -12.39 -24.50 -5.97
N VAL A 378 -12.64 -23.60 -6.92
CA VAL A 378 -12.92 -22.19 -6.68
C VAL A 378 -14.41 -21.93 -6.90
N VAL A 379 -15.19 -21.95 -5.83
CA VAL A 379 -16.65 -21.85 -5.89
C VAL A 379 -17.14 -20.70 -5.01
N LYS A 380 -17.92 -19.79 -5.60
CA LYS A 380 -18.49 -18.62 -4.89
C LYS A 380 -19.73 -18.98 -4.05
N ASP A 381 -20.58 -19.86 -4.57
CA ASP A 381 -21.81 -20.32 -3.91
C ASP A 381 -21.89 -21.84 -3.93
N TRP A 382 -21.56 -22.46 -2.79
CA TRP A 382 -21.56 -23.91 -2.64
C TRP A 382 -22.96 -24.53 -2.56
N THR A 383 -24.01 -23.74 -2.28
CA THR A 383 -25.34 -24.28 -2.01
C THR A 383 -25.95 -25.02 -3.19
N LYS A 384 -25.61 -24.61 -4.42
CA LYS A 384 -26.11 -25.22 -5.68
C LYS A 384 -25.11 -26.17 -6.33
N GLU A 385 -23.85 -26.09 -5.93
CA GLU A 385 -22.73 -26.71 -6.63
C GLU A 385 -22.26 -28.03 -6.01
N MET A 386 -22.82 -28.42 -4.86
CA MET A 386 -22.42 -29.60 -4.11
C MET A 386 -22.53 -30.92 -4.91
N GLU A 387 -23.63 -31.13 -5.64
CA GLU A 387 -23.81 -32.35 -6.43
C GLU A 387 -22.87 -32.40 -7.64
N ARG A 388 -22.62 -31.25 -8.27
CA ARG A 388 -21.64 -31.12 -9.37
C ARG A 388 -20.22 -31.42 -8.87
N PHE A 389 -19.86 -30.90 -7.71
CA PHE A 389 -18.59 -31.19 -7.05
C PHE A 389 -18.42 -32.69 -6.79
N LYS A 390 -19.41 -33.36 -6.19
CA LYS A 390 -19.37 -34.82 -5.96
C LYS A 390 -19.23 -35.61 -7.26
N HIS A 391 -19.95 -35.22 -8.31
CA HIS A 391 -19.85 -35.86 -9.62
C HIS A 391 -18.43 -35.74 -10.19
N LEU A 392 -17.85 -34.54 -10.22
CA LEU A 392 -16.48 -34.31 -10.69
C LEU A 392 -15.46 -35.07 -9.85
N LYS A 393 -15.59 -35.00 -8.52
CA LYS A 393 -14.75 -35.75 -7.59
C LYS A 393 -14.75 -37.24 -7.91
N SER A 394 -15.91 -37.85 -8.20
CA SER A 394 -15.97 -39.29 -8.53
C SER A 394 -15.19 -39.67 -9.81
N ARG A 395 -14.92 -38.69 -10.69
CA ARG A 395 -14.17 -38.85 -11.95
C ARG A 395 -12.67 -38.62 -11.80
N MET A 396 -12.19 -38.24 -10.62
CA MET A 396 -10.79 -37.93 -10.32
C MET A 396 -10.23 -38.89 -9.25
N PRO A 397 -10.17 -40.21 -9.51
CA PRO A 397 -9.73 -41.17 -8.51
C PRO A 397 -8.26 -40.95 -8.14
N SER A 398 -7.95 -41.09 -6.84
CA SER A 398 -6.59 -41.00 -6.29
C SER A 398 -5.93 -39.61 -6.32
N TRP A 399 -6.60 -38.57 -6.83
CA TRP A 399 -6.11 -37.20 -6.69
C TRP A 399 -6.39 -36.68 -5.29
N TYR A 400 -5.58 -35.73 -4.83
CA TYR A 400 -5.90 -34.99 -3.62
C TYR A 400 -6.93 -33.91 -3.94
N VAL A 401 -7.98 -33.82 -3.13
CA VAL A 401 -9.07 -32.87 -3.32
C VAL A 401 -9.21 -32.02 -2.07
N VAL A 402 -9.29 -30.71 -2.27
CA VAL A 402 -9.56 -29.75 -1.20
C VAL A 402 -11.06 -29.72 -0.92
N GLU A 403 -11.45 -30.21 0.26
CA GLU A 403 -12.83 -30.14 0.76
C GLU A 403 -13.03 -28.88 1.61
N TYR A 404 -13.13 -27.74 0.94
CA TYR A 404 -13.36 -26.45 1.57
C TYR A 404 -14.62 -25.80 0.97
N TYR A 405 -15.73 -25.88 1.71
CA TYR A 405 -17.06 -25.48 1.22
C TYR A 405 -17.37 -23.99 1.42
N SER A 406 -16.35 -23.15 1.27
CA SER A 406 -16.43 -21.70 1.19
C SER A 406 -15.60 -21.21 0.01
N LEU A 407 -15.76 -19.95 -0.41
CA LEU A 407 -14.82 -19.35 -1.36
C LEU A 407 -13.43 -19.35 -0.72
N ILE A 408 -12.42 -19.82 -1.46
CA ILE A 408 -11.05 -19.83 -0.96
C ILE A 408 -10.59 -18.42 -0.57
N GLU A 409 -9.93 -18.31 0.57
CA GLU A 409 -9.54 -17.00 1.10
C GLU A 409 -8.47 -16.31 0.25
N GLY A 410 -7.68 -17.08 -0.50
CA GLY A 410 -6.70 -16.59 -1.45
C GLY A 410 -7.26 -16.15 -2.80
N TYR A 411 -8.58 -16.13 -3.03
CA TYR A 411 -9.17 -15.84 -4.35
C TYR A 411 -8.66 -14.53 -4.95
N GLN A 412 -8.64 -13.44 -4.19
CA GLN A 412 -8.14 -12.14 -4.69
C GLN A 412 -6.63 -12.17 -5.01
N ALA A 413 -5.83 -12.83 -4.17
CA ALA A 413 -4.39 -12.97 -4.39
C ALA A 413 -4.11 -13.84 -5.61
N LEU A 414 -4.88 -14.91 -5.80
CA LEU A 414 -4.82 -15.80 -6.95
C LEU A 414 -5.09 -15.04 -8.26
N GLN A 415 -6.11 -14.18 -8.29
CA GLN A 415 -6.41 -13.33 -9.45
C GLN A 415 -5.27 -12.34 -9.76
N GLN A 416 -4.65 -11.77 -8.73
CA GLN A 416 -3.60 -10.75 -8.89
C GLN A 416 -2.22 -11.34 -9.26
N VAL A 417 -1.85 -12.48 -8.67
CA VAL A 417 -0.49 -13.04 -8.77
C VAL A 417 -0.40 -14.07 -9.90
N TRP A 418 -1.42 -14.93 -10.05
CA TRP A 418 -1.43 -16.00 -11.06
C TRP A 418 -2.43 -15.75 -12.20
N TYR A 419 -3.04 -14.55 -12.25
CA TYR A 419 -3.95 -14.14 -13.32
C TYR A 419 -5.11 -15.10 -13.56
N TYR A 420 -5.60 -15.74 -12.49
CA TYR A 420 -6.75 -16.64 -12.57
C TYR A 420 -8.02 -15.85 -12.92
N LEU A 421 -8.60 -16.12 -14.08
CA LEU A 421 -9.84 -15.49 -14.57
C LEU A 421 -10.95 -16.53 -14.75
N ASP A 422 -11.16 -17.34 -13.71
CA ASP A 422 -12.13 -18.43 -13.66
C ASP A 422 -11.91 -19.55 -14.70
N ASN A 423 -10.79 -19.51 -15.46
CA ASN A 423 -10.35 -20.61 -16.31
C ASN A 423 -9.45 -21.58 -15.52
N PRO A 424 -9.56 -22.90 -15.77
CA PRO A 424 -8.70 -23.88 -15.12
C PRO A 424 -7.22 -23.61 -15.41
N ILE A 425 -6.39 -23.70 -14.37
CA ILE A 425 -4.93 -23.61 -14.46
C ILE A 425 -4.27 -24.75 -13.70
N VAL A 426 -3.05 -25.09 -14.10
CA VAL A 426 -2.22 -26.07 -13.38
C VAL A 426 -0.88 -25.43 -13.03
N VAL A 427 -0.66 -25.12 -11.76
CA VAL A 427 0.63 -24.62 -11.29
C VAL A 427 1.52 -25.81 -10.93
N VAL A 428 2.74 -25.84 -11.45
CA VAL A 428 3.69 -26.92 -11.17
C VAL A 428 4.77 -26.42 -10.23
N LEU A 429 4.93 -27.10 -9.10
CA LEU A 429 5.97 -26.83 -8.11
C LEU A 429 6.90 -28.02 -7.94
N ASP A 430 8.17 -27.75 -7.64
CA ASP A 430 9.09 -28.75 -7.11
C ASP A 430 8.89 -28.96 -5.61
N ALA A 431 9.62 -29.93 -5.04
CA ALA A 431 9.56 -30.23 -3.60
C ALA A 431 10.04 -29.08 -2.69
N SER A 432 10.82 -28.12 -3.24
CA SER A 432 11.27 -26.92 -2.54
C SER A 432 10.29 -25.74 -2.67
N ALA A 433 9.08 -25.99 -3.21
CA ALA A 433 8.07 -24.98 -3.50
C ALA A 433 8.50 -23.93 -4.53
N ASN A 434 9.49 -24.20 -5.38
CA ASN A 434 9.75 -23.34 -6.52
C ASN A 434 8.68 -23.57 -7.58
N ILE A 435 8.12 -22.48 -8.11
CA ILE A 435 7.20 -22.56 -9.25
C ILE A 435 8.02 -22.83 -10.51
N LEU A 436 7.80 -23.98 -11.13
CA LEU A 436 8.39 -24.31 -12.43
C LEU A 436 7.54 -23.79 -13.57
N ASN A 437 6.22 -23.76 -13.39
CA ASN A 437 5.29 -23.21 -14.36
C ASN A 437 4.03 -22.67 -13.67
N HIS A 438 3.68 -21.42 -13.96
CA HIS A 438 2.48 -20.76 -13.44
C HIS A 438 1.18 -21.26 -14.09
N ASN A 439 1.25 -21.84 -15.30
CA ASN A 439 0.13 -22.52 -15.92
C ASN A 439 0.63 -23.55 -16.96
N ALA A 440 0.81 -24.79 -16.51
CA ALA A 440 1.21 -25.91 -17.34
C ALA A 440 0.04 -26.58 -18.07
N LEU A 441 -1.20 -26.10 -17.94
CA LEU A 441 -2.37 -26.80 -18.47
C LEU A 441 -2.24 -27.06 -19.98
N ASP A 442 -1.88 -26.04 -20.77
CA ASP A 442 -1.69 -26.19 -22.21
C ASP A 442 -0.57 -27.18 -22.53
N ALA A 443 0.52 -27.16 -21.76
CA ALA A 443 1.64 -28.06 -21.97
C ALA A 443 1.29 -29.51 -21.67
N ILE A 444 0.56 -29.75 -20.57
CA ILE A 444 0.02 -31.04 -20.19
C ILE A 444 -0.95 -31.54 -21.25
N THR A 445 -1.86 -30.67 -21.69
CA THR A 445 -2.84 -31.02 -22.70
C THR A 445 -2.14 -31.35 -24.01
N LEU A 446 -1.31 -30.47 -24.57
CA LEU A 446 -0.72 -30.65 -25.92
C LEU A 446 0.37 -31.72 -25.98
N TRP A 447 1.28 -31.76 -25.00
CA TRP A 447 2.50 -32.57 -25.09
C TRP A 447 2.58 -33.69 -24.04
N GLY A 448 1.63 -33.74 -23.09
CA GLY A 448 1.58 -34.80 -22.10
C GLY A 448 2.89 -34.95 -21.32
N THR A 449 3.35 -36.18 -21.16
CA THR A 449 4.57 -36.50 -20.40
C THR A 449 5.87 -36.09 -21.09
N GLU A 450 5.84 -35.75 -22.39
CA GLU A 450 7.05 -35.32 -23.11
C GLU A 450 7.58 -33.96 -22.65
N ALA A 451 6.68 -33.11 -22.14
CA ALA A 451 7.03 -31.78 -21.64
C ALA A 451 7.38 -31.77 -20.14
N PHE A 452 7.34 -32.91 -19.43
CA PHE A 452 7.69 -32.99 -18.01
C PHE A 452 9.17 -32.57 -17.77
N PRO A 453 9.49 -31.73 -16.76
CA PRO A 453 8.66 -31.29 -15.63
C PRO A 453 7.86 -30.00 -15.87
N PHE A 454 7.62 -29.64 -17.13
CA PHE A 454 6.83 -28.50 -17.59
C PHE A 454 7.46 -27.14 -17.32
N ASP A 455 8.76 -27.09 -17.02
CA ASP A 455 9.49 -25.83 -16.97
C ASP A 455 9.65 -25.22 -18.39
N PRO A 456 9.85 -23.88 -18.49
CA PRO A 456 9.95 -23.21 -19.78
C PRO A 456 11.06 -23.75 -20.69
N VAL A 457 12.18 -24.21 -20.12
CA VAL A 457 13.31 -24.74 -20.90
C VAL A 457 12.88 -26.06 -21.54
N THR A 458 12.32 -26.99 -20.77
CA THR A 458 11.84 -28.27 -21.30
C THR A 458 10.74 -28.08 -22.34
N ILE A 459 9.76 -27.21 -22.09
CA ILE A 459 8.70 -26.90 -23.06
C ILE A 459 9.30 -26.36 -24.36
N SER A 460 10.25 -25.42 -24.29
CA SER A 460 10.89 -24.85 -25.47
C SER A 460 11.61 -25.91 -26.31
N ILE A 461 12.26 -26.89 -25.66
CA ILE A 461 12.92 -28.01 -26.33
C ILE A 461 11.88 -28.86 -27.08
N VAL A 462 10.75 -29.19 -26.45
CA VAL A 462 9.68 -29.98 -27.09
C VAL A 462 9.08 -29.25 -28.29
N VAL A 463 8.84 -27.94 -28.17
CA VAL A 463 8.28 -27.11 -29.24
C VAL A 463 9.26 -26.93 -30.40
N SER A 464 10.56 -26.81 -30.11
CA SER A 464 11.61 -26.58 -31.12
C SER A 464 11.90 -27.77 -32.02
N LYS A 465 11.45 -28.98 -31.65
CA LYS A 465 11.60 -30.17 -32.49
C LYS A 465 10.74 -30.01 -33.76
N PRO A 466 11.32 -30.12 -34.98
CA PRO A 466 10.60 -29.90 -36.22
C PRO A 466 9.33 -30.77 -36.31
N GLY A 467 8.19 -30.13 -36.54
CA GLY A 467 6.89 -30.80 -36.66
C GLY A 467 6.25 -31.28 -35.35
N ASN A 468 6.91 -31.21 -34.19
CA ASN A 468 6.33 -31.72 -32.93
C ASN A 468 5.04 -30.98 -32.55
N TRP A 469 5.04 -29.65 -32.59
CA TRP A 469 3.83 -28.87 -32.29
C TRP A 469 2.66 -29.22 -33.23
N PHE A 470 2.95 -29.44 -34.52
CA PHE A 470 1.96 -29.78 -35.54
C PHE A 470 1.43 -31.20 -35.34
N TRP A 471 2.32 -32.19 -35.19
CA TRP A 471 1.94 -33.58 -35.01
C TRP A 471 1.20 -33.82 -33.69
N SER A 472 1.61 -33.17 -32.60
CA SER A 472 0.88 -33.23 -31.31
C SER A 472 -0.55 -32.69 -31.45
N ALA A 473 -0.76 -31.59 -32.17
CA ALA A 473 -2.10 -31.07 -32.43
C ALA A 473 -2.91 -32.01 -33.36
N VAL A 474 -2.27 -32.51 -34.42
CA VAL A 474 -2.90 -33.38 -35.42
C VAL A 474 -3.30 -34.74 -34.84
N PHE A 475 -2.46 -35.37 -34.01
CA PHE A 475 -2.79 -36.64 -33.34
C PHE A 475 -3.97 -36.51 -32.39
N LYS A 476 -4.20 -35.33 -31.81
CA LYS A 476 -5.37 -35.08 -30.96
C LYS A 476 -6.66 -34.91 -31.75
N ILE A 477 -6.61 -34.16 -32.85
CA ILE A 477 -7.79 -33.93 -33.69
C ILE A 477 -8.16 -35.21 -34.45
N PHE A 478 -7.17 -36.00 -34.88
CA PHE A 478 -7.34 -37.28 -35.58
C PHE A 478 -6.44 -38.37 -34.99
N PRO A 479 -6.86 -39.02 -33.88
CA PRO A 479 -6.12 -40.13 -33.26
C PRO A 479 -5.71 -41.27 -34.22
N PRO A 480 -6.53 -41.69 -35.22
CA PRO A 480 -6.15 -42.74 -36.16
C PRO A 480 -4.92 -42.41 -37.02
N ILE A 481 -4.55 -41.14 -37.17
CA ILE A 481 -3.42 -40.74 -37.98
C ILE A 481 -2.09 -41.10 -37.30
N GLN A 482 -2.07 -41.20 -35.95
CA GLN A 482 -0.89 -41.62 -35.20
C GLN A 482 -0.49 -43.06 -35.54
N THR A 483 -1.46 -43.96 -35.66
CA THR A 483 -1.24 -45.35 -36.10
C THR A 483 -0.78 -45.44 -37.55
N TRP A 484 -1.23 -44.53 -38.41
CA TRP A 484 -0.80 -44.51 -39.82
C TRP A 484 0.62 -43.99 -40.00
N VAL A 485 1.01 -42.99 -39.21
CA VAL A 485 2.38 -42.42 -39.21
C VAL A 485 3.38 -43.42 -38.63
N THR A 486 3.02 -44.17 -37.58
CA THR A 486 3.91 -45.14 -36.92
C THR A 486 4.09 -46.45 -37.70
N VAL A 487 3.11 -46.89 -38.50
CA VAL A 487 3.18 -48.13 -39.29
C VAL A 487 3.95 -47.97 -40.61
N ARG A 488 4.12 -46.75 -41.12
CA ARG A 488 4.77 -46.47 -42.43
C ARG A 488 6.09 -45.71 -42.31
N THR A 489 6.98 -46.14 -41.42
CA THR A 489 8.21 -45.39 -41.08
C THR A 489 9.21 -45.23 -42.24
N THR A 490 9.22 -46.09 -43.26
CA THR A 490 10.22 -45.98 -44.36
C THR A 490 9.80 -45.07 -45.53
N THR A 491 8.50 -44.83 -45.75
CA THR A 491 8.02 -43.99 -46.86
C THR A 491 7.53 -42.61 -46.42
N PHE A 492 7.13 -42.46 -45.15
CA PHE A 492 6.65 -41.17 -44.63
C PHE A 492 7.78 -40.23 -44.18
N GLN A 493 8.96 -40.74 -43.81
CA GLN A 493 10.11 -39.89 -43.45
C GLN A 493 10.55 -38.96 -44.59
N SER A 494 10.43 -39.41 -45.85
CA SER A 494 10.75 -38.60 -47.03
C SER A 494 9.70 -37.53 -47.34
N LEU A 495 8.45 -37.71 -46.89
CA LEU A 495 7.37 -36.73 -47.04
C LEU A 495 7.35 -35.71 -45.90
N LEU A 496 7.83 -36.06 -44.71
CA LEU A 496 7.96 -35.14 -43.59
C LEU A 496 8.98 -34.00 -43.85
N LEU A 497 10.00 -34.25 -44.67
CA LEU A 497 10.99 -33.24 -45.07
C LEU A 497 10.45 -32.23 -46.11
N LEU A 498 9.28 -32.46 -46.69
CA LEU A 498 8.65 -31.57 -47.68
C LEU A 498 7.65 -30.59 -47.06
N PHE A 499 7.26 -30.80 -45.81
CA PHE A 499 6.28 -29.98 -45.07
C PHE A 499 6.86 -29.28 -43.82
N ALA A 500 8.15 -29.47 -43.55
CA ALA A 500 8.94 -28.65 -42.62
C ALA A 500 9.73 -27.61 -43.43
#